data_AF-A0A914YIK3-F1
#
_entry.id   AF-A0A914YIK3-F1
#
_cell.length_a   1.000
_cell.length_b   1.000
_cell.length_c   1.000
_cell.angle_alpha   90.00
_cell.angle_beta   90.00
_cell.angle_gamma   90.00
#
_symmetry.space_group_name_H-M   'P 1'
#
loop_
_entity.id
_entity.type
_entity.pdbx_description
1 polymer ?
#
loop_
_entity_poly.entity_id
_entity_poly.type
_entity_poly.pdbx_seq_one_letter_code
_entity_poly.pdbx_strand_id
1 'polypeptide(L)'
;MFSDEILTSLARKMQLPEIEFIQNLGDWPLEFSLKAMDTISRDMQNIKGQQFIPWSKKLNKAIFRGRDSNEFRLKVAKLALENPELIDGGITRYFFFQESENTKAVEHRPFNEFFKYRYIVSIDGTVAAYRLPYLLGGNSVVLKQDSNFYEHFYTFLEPNLHYIPFNENNFIEKLEFIKTLKNASSITAAARIIAREHLQPLNIYCYYAMFLQEYSKLYEPPTFEKFFNISVPSLPLSNIKPMHTQKFCNCNESKHSTKTTTDEL
;
A
#
# COMPACT_ATOMS: atom_id res chain seq x y z
N MET A 1 4.66 -3.80 1.83
CA MET A 1 6.13 -3.77 1.82
C MET A 1 6.53 -2.39 2.27
N PHE A 2 7.36 -2.31 3.31
CA PHE A 2 7.73 -1.03 3.93
C PHE A 2 9.01 -0.49 3.32
N SER A 3 9.22 0.83 3.39
CA SER A 3 10.39 1.44 2.78
C SER A 3 11.69 1.03 3.46
N ASP A 4 11.68 0.82 4.77
CA ASP A 4 12.83 0.30 5.53
C ASP A 4 13.23 -1.11 5.09
N GLU A 5 12.27 -2.02 4.87
CA GLU A 5 12.50 -3.36 4.32
C GLU A 5 13.14 -3.27 2.92
N ILE A 6 12.62 -2.36 2.08
CA ILE A 6 13.11 -2.15 0.72
C ILE A 6 14.55 -1.65 0.75
N LEU A 7 14.80 -0.55 1.47
CA LEU A 7 16.11 0.08 1.58
C LEU A 7 17.15 -0.87 2.20
N THR A 8 16.80 -1.58 3.27
CA THR A 8 17.68 -2.57 3.93
C THR A 8 17.98 -3.75 3.00
N SER A 9 17.01 -4.19 2.21
CA SER A 9 17.22 -5.25 1.22
C SER A 9 18.11 -4.78 0.07
N LEU A 10 17.96 -3.54 -0.41
CA LEU A 10 18.81 -2.95 -1.44
C LEU A 10 20.25 -2.78 -0.94
N ALA A 11 20.45 -2.19 0.24
CA ALA A 11 21.77 -1.98 0.85
C ALA A 11 22.57 -3.27 1.04
N ARG A 12 21.90 -4.41 1.24
CA ARG A 12 22.53 -5.74 1.34
C ARG A 12 22.88 -6.38 -0.01
N LYS A 13 22.23 -5.96 -1.09
CA LYS A 13 22.31 -6.64 -2.40
C LYS A 13 23.05 -5.83 -3.46
N MET A 14 23.22 -4.54 -3.25
CA MET A 14 23.91 -3.65 -4.18
C MET A 14 24.61 -2.52 -3.44
N GLN A 15 25.61 -1.93 -4.10
CA GLN A 15 26.22 -0.70 -3.64
C GLN A 15 25.27 0.47 -3.92
N LEU A 16 24.83 1.14 -2.86
CA LEU A 16 24.00 2.34 -2.94
C LEU A 16 24.88 3.59 -2.90
N PRO A 17 24.49 4.68 -3.59
CA PRO A 17 25.18 5.95 -3.49
C PRO A 17 25.03 6.57 -2.09
N GLU A 18 26.01 7.38 -1.70
CA GLU A 18 25.88 8.22 -0.50
C GLU A 18 24.87 9.34 -0.76
N ILE A 19 23.76 9.30 -0.03
CA ILE A 19 22.69 10.28 -0.15
C ILE A 19 22.04 10.51 1.21
N GLU A 20 21.39 11.66 1.35
CA GLU A 20 20.46 11.96 2.42
C GLU A 20 19.15 12.45 1.81
N PHE A 21 18.02 11.91 2.26
CA PHE A 21 16.69 12.37 1.84
C PHE A 21 15.70 12.20 2.99
N ILE A 22 14.66 13.04 2.98
CA ILE A 22 13.57 12.98 3.95
C ILE A 22 12.40 12.24 3.31
N GLN A 23 12.01 11.11 3.89
CA GLN A 23 10.83 10.36 3.46
C GLN A 23 9.62 10.71 4.34
N ASN A 24 8.60 11.32 3.74
CA ASN A 24 7.33 11.54 4.43
C ASN A 24 6.55 10.22 4.53
N LEU A 25 6.13 9.86 5.76
CA LEU A 25 5.33 8.67 6.05
C LEU A 25 3.85 8.99 6.35
N GLY A 26 3.41 10.25 6.14
CA GLY A 26 2.12 10.82 6.55
C GLY A 26 0.90 9.90 6.54
N ASP A 27 0.20 9.79 5.40
CA ASP A 27 -1.02 8.95 5.25
C ASP A 27 -0.74 7.45 5.11
N TRP A 28 0.53 7.10 4.96
CA TRP A 28 0.99 5.74 5.18
C TRP A 28 0.59 5.36 6.61
N PRO A 29 0.17 4.13 6.93
CA PRO A 29 -0.11 3.78 8.31
C PRO A 29 1.15 4.05 9.18
N LEU A 30 1.15 5.20 9.86
CA LEU A 30 1.73 5.38 11.18
C LEU A 30 1.01 4.47 12.20
N GLU A 31 -0.06 3.77 11.78
CA GLU A 31 -0.50 2.54 12.42
C GLU A 31 0.62 1.50 12.37
N PHE A 32 1.44 1.54 13.43
CA PHE A 32 2.18 0.45 14.05
C PHE A 32 1.26 -0.74 14.45
N SER A 33 0.15 -0.95 13.76
CA SER A 33 -0.75 -2.06 14.05
C SER A 33 -0.29 -3.24 13.20
N LEU A 34 0.15 -4.30 13.87
CA LEU A 34 0.32 -5.63 13.26
C LEU A 34 -0.92 -6.03 12.41
N LYS A 35 -2.09 -5.43 12.67
CA LYS A 35 -3.33 -5.63 11.92
C LYS A 35 -3.34 -4.99 10.52
N ALA A 36 -2.75 -3.81 10.33
CA ALA A 36 -2.64 -3.19 9.00
C ALA A 36 -1.65 -3.99 8.12
N MET A 37 -0.53 -4.39 8.72
CA MET A 37 0.47 -5.30 8.16
C MET A 37 -0.14 -6.64 7.74
N ASP A 38 -0.89 -7.25 8.65
CA ASP A 38 -1.59 -8.52 8.44
C ASP A 38 -2.67 -8.38 7.36
N THR A 39 -3.36 -7.24 7.27
CA THR A 39 -4.36 -7.03 6.21
C THR A 39 -3.71 -6.95 4.83
N ILE A 40 -2.66 -6.14 4.65
CA ILE A 40 -1.93 -6.04 3.38
C ILE A 40 -1.24 -7.37 3.04
N SER A 41 -0.64 -8.03 4.03
CA SER A 41 0.04 -9.32 3.84
C SER A 41 -0.96 -10.43 3.50
N ARG A 42 -2.13 -10.47 4.15
CA ARG A 42 -3.22 -11.39 3.80
C ARG A 42 -3.76 -11.10 2.42
N ASP A 43 -3.99 -9.84 2.06
CA ASP A 43 -4.42 -9.46 0.70
C ASP A 43 -3.39 -9.96 -0.34
N MET A 44 -2.10 -9.77 -0.07
CA MET A 44 -1.00 -10.20 -0.94
C MET A 44 -0.86 -11.74 -1.00
N GLN A 45 -1.05 -12.46 0.11
CA GLN A 45 -1.05 -13.92 0.16
C GLN A 45 -2.29 -14.51 -0.53
N ASN A 46 -3.46 -13.88 -0.37
CA ASN A 46 -4.72 -14.27 -1.00
C ASN A 46 -4.63 -14.23 -2.54
N ILE A 47 -3.83 -13.32 -3.10
CA ILE A 47 -3.59 -13.24 -4.56
C ILE A 47 -2.82 -14.46 -5.06
N LYS A 48 -1.89 -15.00 -4.26
CA LYS A 48 -0.93 -16.04 -4.70
C LYS A 48 -1.47 -17.47 -4.65
N GLY A 49 -2.71 -17.69 -4.21
CA GLY A 49 -3.19 -19.05 -3.90
C GLY A 49 -4.64 -19.37 -4.24
N GLN A 50 -5.36 -18.55 -5.02
CA GLN A 50 -6.81 -18.72 -5.18
C GLN A 50 -7.37 -19.02 -6.57
N GLN A 51 -8.51 -19.71 -6.51
CA GLN A 51 -9.36 -20.21 -7.59
C GLN A 51 -9.68 -19.10 -8.60
N PHE A 52 -9.19 -19.26 -9.82
CA PHE A 52 -9.62 -18.44 -10.94
C PHE A 52 -11.12 -18.69 -11.20
N ILE A 53 -11.97 -17.72 -10.84
CA ILE A 53 -13.40 -17.77 -11.17
C ILE A 53 -13.57 -17.30 -12.62
N PRO A 54 -14.06 -18.15 -13.55
CA PRO A 54 -14.29 -17.73 -14.93
C PRO A 54 -15.30 -16.58 -15.03
N TRP A 55 -15.11 -15.67 -15.99
CA TRP A 55 -15.96 -14.49 -16.18
C TRP A 55 -17.47 -14.81 -16.25
N SER A 56 -17.81 -15.94 -16.88
CA SER A 56 -19.18 -16.42 -17.00
C SER A 56 -19.85 -16.77 -15.67
N LYS A 57 -19.07 -17.14 -14.65
CA LYS A 57 -19.54 -17.51 -13.30
C LYS A 57 -19.53 -16.33 -12.31
N LYS A 58 -18.97 -15.18 -12.69
CA LYS A 58 -18.94 -13.98 -11.84
C LYS A 58 -20.31 -13.30 -11.79
N LEU A 59 -20.61 -12.67 -10.66
CA LEU A 59 -21.77 -11.81 -10.49
C LEU A 59 -21.68 -10.62 -11.44
N ASN A 60 -22.71 -10.38 -12.27
CA ASN A 60 -22.77 -9.24 -13.18
C ASN A 60 -23.17 -7.95 -12.45
N LYS A 61 -22.36 -7.59 -11.45
CA LYS A 61 -22.57 -6.49 -10.50
C LYS A 61 -21.21 -5.91 -10.11
N ALA A 62 -21.16 -4.64 -9.76
CA ALA A 62 -19.98 -4.02 -9.18
C ALA A 62 -19.86 -4.29 -7.67
N ILE A 63 -18.65 -4.21 -7.13
CA ILE A 63 -18.43 -4.24 -5.67
C ILE A 63 -17.57 -3.06 -5.20
N PHE A 64 -17.92 -2.52 -4.04
CA PHE A 64 -17.09 -1.62 -3.26
C PHE A 64 -17.17 -1.94 -1.75
N ARG A 65 -16.02 -2.00 -1.10
CA ARG A 65 -15.90 -2.00 0.37
C ARG A 65 -14.72 -1.12 0.77
N GLY A 66 -15.00 -0.06 1.53
CA GLY A 66 -14.00 0.91 1.95
C GLY A 66 -14.31 1.50 3.31
N ARG A 67 -13.38 2.27 3.87
CA ARG A 67 -13.66 3.15 5.02
C ARG A 67 -14.22 4.47 4.54
N ASP A 68 -14.80 5.22 5.45
CA ASP A 68 -15.35 6.56 5.29
C ASP A 68 -14.31 7.67 5.00
N SER A 69 -13.10 7.36 4.54
CA SER A 69 -12.01 8.33 4.37
C SER A 69 -12.18 9.32 3.21
N ASN A 70 -13.37 9.40 2.61
CA ASN A 70 -13.68 10.24 1.46
C ASN A 70 -15.21 10.37 1.33
N GLU A 71 -15.72 11.58 1.12
CA GLU A 71 -17.16 11.86 1.01
C GLU A 71 -17.84 11.11 -0.13
N PHE A 72 -17.17 10.97 -1.27
CA PHE A 72 -17.68 10.22 -2.40
C PHE A 72 -17.89 8.73 -2.05
N ARG A 73 -17.09 8.16 -1.14
CA ARG A 73 -17.33 6.78 -0.64
C ARG A 73 -18.65 6.69 0.14
N LEU A 74 -18.99 7.72 0.92
CA LEU A 74 -20.29 7.80 1.61
C LEU A 74 -21.44 7.88 0.60
N LYS A 75 -21.28 8.71 -0.44
CA LYS A 75 -22.23 8.82 -1.54
C LYS A 75 -22.43 7.49 -2.26
N VAL A 76 -21.35 6.77 -2.57
CA VAL A 76 -21.41 5.43 -3.18
C VAL A 76 -22.10 4.41 -2.28
N ALA A 77 -21.91 4.47 -0.96
CA ALA A 77 -22.63 3.60 -0.03
C ALA A 77 -24.15 3.86 -0.05
N LYS A 78 -24.58 5.14 -0.10
CA LYS A 78 -25.99 5.50 -0.27
C LYS A 78 -26.55 5.02 -1.62
N LEU A 79 -25.84 5.30 -2.71
CA LEU A 79 -26.22 4.86 -4.06
C LEU A 79 -26.34 3.33 -4.19
N ALA A 80 -25.52 2.57 -3.45
CA ALA A 80 -25.58 1.12 -3.45
C ALA A 80 -26.85 0.56 -2.77
N LEU A 81 -27.41 1.26 -1.79
CA LEU A 81 -28.70 0.90 -1.20
C LEU A 81 -29.86 1.20 -2.15
N GLU A 82 -29.74 2.27 -2.94
CA GLU A 82 -30.74 2.68 -3.94
C GLU A 82 -30.71 1.81 -5.19
N ASN A 83 -29.55 1.27 -5.57
CA ASN A 83 -29.33 0.51 -6.81
C ASN A 83 -28.63 -0.84 -6.53
N PRO A 84 -29.23 -1.72 -5.69
CA PRO A 84 -28.59 -2.96 -5.23
C PRO A 84 -28.31 -3.95 -6.36
N GLU A 85 -28.98 -3.83 -7.51
CA GLU A 85 -28.73 -4.62 -8.72
C GLU A 85 -27.46 -4.19 -9.47
N LEU A 86 -27.03 -2.94 -9.35
CA LEU A 86 -25.84 -2.40 -10.03
C LEU A 86 -24.56 -2.59 -9.24
N ILE A 87 -24.62 -2.33 -7.93
CA ILE A 87 -23.43 -2.34 -7.08
C ILE A 87 -23.75 -2.88 -5.69
N ASP A 88 -22.89 -3.78 -5.22
CA ASP A 88 -22.78 -4.12 -3.83
C ASP A 88 -21.72 -3.22 -3.18
N GLY A 89 -22.14 -2.11 -2.59
CA GLY A 89 -21.28 -1.07 -2.03
C GLY A 89 -21.54 -0.81 -0.55
N GLY A 90 -20.52 -0.40 0.21
CA GLY A 90 -20.73 0.05 1.58
C GLY A 90 -19.47 0.49 2.34
N ILE A 91 -19.71 1.24 3.42
CA ILE A 91 -18.68 1.65 4.38
C ILE A 91 -18.47 0.55 5.41
N THR A 92 -17.23 0.11 5.58
CA THR A 92 -16.86 -0.99 6.49
C THR A 92 -16.60 -0.54 7.91
N ARG A 93 -16.18 0.71 8.09
CA ARG A 93 -15.86 1.31 9.38
C ARG A 93 -15.84 2.83 9.25
N TYR A 94 -16.41 3.49 10.25
CA TYR A 94 -16.39 4.94 10.42
C TYR A 94 -15.22 5.39 11.32
N PHE A 95 -14.63 6.53 10.98
CA PHE A 95 -13.54 7.18 11.71
C PHE A 95 -13.52 8.69 11.49
N PHE A 96 -13.79 9.15 10.26
CA PHE A 96 -13.79 10.57 9.88
C PHE A 96 -15.19 11.19 9.94
N PHE A 97 -16.24 10.38 9.75
CA PHE A 97 -17.63 10.80 9.71
C PHE A 97 -18.47 10.05 10.75
N GLN A 98 -19.63 10.61 11.08
CA GLN A 98 -20.57 9.99 12.00
C GLN A 98 -21.48 9.01 11.26
N GLU A 99 -21.59 7.77 11.78
CA GLU A 99 -22.46 6.75 11.21
C GLU A 99 -23.95 7.13 11.31
N SER A 100 -24.36 7.85 12.35
CA SER A 100 -25.75 8.29 12.55
C SER A 100 -26.31 9.15 11.42
N GLU A 101 -25.44 9.82 10.67
CA GLU A 101 -25.79 10.70 9.55
C GLU A 101 -25.62 10.00 8.18
N ASN A 102 -25.18 8.74 8.19
CA ASN A 102 -24.78 7.98 7.01
C ASN A 102 -25.38 6.56 7.02
N THR A 103 -25.02 5.76 6.01
CA THR A 103 -25.44 4.36 5.94
C THR A 103 -24.84 3.55 7.08
N LYS A 104 -25.53 2.51 7.56
CA LYS A 104 -24.93 1.60 8.54
C LYS A 104 -23.66 0.95 8.01
N ALA A 105 -22.69 0.72 8.89
CA ALA A 105 -21.48 0.00 8.55
C ALA A 105 -21.80 -1.43 8.09
N VAL A 106 -21.13 -1.89 7.04
CA VAL A 106 -21.25 -3.24 6.48
C VAL A 106 -20.04 -4.07 6.85
N GLU A 107 -20.18 -5.40 6.81
CA GLU A 107 -19.07 -6.29 7.08
C GLU A 107 -17.91 -6.12 6.11
N HIS A 108 -16.69 -6.25 6.65
CA HIS A 108 -15.48 -6.34 5.85
C HIS A 108 -15.52 -7.58 4.96
N ARG A 109 -15.29 -7.42 3.66
CA ARG A 109 -15.14 -8.54 2.72
C ARG A 109 -13.67 -8.85 2.51
N PRO A 110 -13.25 -10.12 2.66
CA PRO A 110 -11.92 -10.56 2.24
C PRO A 110 -11.64 -10.15 0.79
N PHE A 111 -10.42 -9.71 0.50
CA PHE A 111 -10.06 -9.13 -0.80
C PHE A 111 -10.36 -10.07 -1.97
N ASN A 112 -10.13 -11.36 -1.79
CA ASN A 112 -10.41 -12.37 -2.81
C ASN A 112 -11.90 -12.48 -3.21
N GLU A 113 -12.82 -12.16 -2.30
CA GLU A 113 -14.25 -12.17 -2.57
C GLU A 113 -14.63 -11.13 -3.63
N PHE A 114 -13.84 -10.06 -3.79
CA PHE A 114 -14.08 -9.03 -4.80
C PHE A 114 -14.02 -9.63 -6.21
N PHE A 115 -13.19 -10.67 -6.41
CA PHE A 115 -13.08 -11.36 -7.70
C PHE A 115 -14.27 -12.31 -7.98
N LYS A 116 -15.26 -12.41 -7.09
CA LYS A 116 -16.57 -13.02 -7.44
C LYS A 116 -17.43 -12.09 -8.29
N TYR A 117 -17.13 -10.80 -8.30
CA TYR A 117 -17.85 -9.77 -9.05
C TYR A 117 -17.14 -9.49 -10.37
N ARG A 118 -17.90 -9.18 -11.42
CA ARG A 118 -17.33 -8.80 -12.72
C ARG A 118 -16.62 -7.46 -12.67
N TYR A 119 -17.10 -6.56 -11.82
CA TYR A 119 -16.62 -5.18 -11.76
C TYR A 119 -16.22 -4.82 -10.33
N ILE A 120 -15.10 -4.11 -10.18
CA ILE A 120 -14.61 -3.67 -8.87
C ILE A 120 -14.40 -2.16 -8.93
N VAL A 121 -15.03 -1.43 -8.02
CA VAL A 121 -14.91 0.03 -7.94
C VAL A 121 -13.77 0.40 -7.00
N SER A 122 -12.81 1.16 -7.52
CA SER A 122 -11.67 1.72 -6.79
C SER A 122 -11.85 3.22 -6.64
N ILE A 123 -12.12 3.65 -5.41
CA ILE A 123 -12.33 5.04 -5.02
C ILE A 123 -11.19 5.42 -4.09
N ASP A 124 -10.60 6.58 -4.29
CA ASP A 124 -9.50 7.04 -3.43
C ASP A 124 -9.99 7.37 -2.02
N GLY A 125 -9.06 7.36 -1.07
CA GLY A 125 -9.35 7.65 0.33
C GLY A 125 -8.90 9.06 0.67
N THR A 126 -8.17 9.18 1.78
CA THR A 126 -7.37 10.37 2.07
C THR A 126 -6.33 10.63 0.98
N VAL A 127 -5.82 9.56 0.37
CA VAL A 127 -4.88 9.54 -0.77
C VAL A 127 -5.24 8.39 -1.74
N ALA A 128 -4.40 8.15 -2.73
CA ALA A 128 -4.51 7.05 -3.69
C ALA A 128 -4.82 5.70 -3.01
N ALA A 129 -5.73 4.94 -3.61
CA ALA A 129 -6.14 3.66 -3.06
C ALA A 129 -5.07 2.56 -3.21
N TYR A 130 -4.43 2.19 -2.10
CA TYR A 130 -3.38 1.14 -2.04
C TYR A 130 -3.75 -0.21 -2.67
N ARG A 131 -5.06 -0.51 -2.83
CA ARG A 131 -5.54 -1.79 -3.39
C ARG A 131 -5.46 -1.85 -4.90
N LEU A 132 -5.40 -0.71 -5.59
CA LEU A 132 -5.41 -0.66 -7.05
C LEU A 132 -4.38 -1.59 -7.72
N PRO A 133 -3.09 -1.65 -7.33
CA PRO A 133 -2.12 -2.52 -8.01
C PRO A 133 -2.51 -4.01 -7.93
N TYR A 134 -3.12 -4.41 -6.82
CA TYR A 134 -3.58 -5.79 -6.60
C TYR A 134 -4.87 -6.10 -7.38
N LEU A 135 -5.77 -5.12 -7.49
CA LEU A 135 -7.00 -5.24 -8.25
C LEU A 135 -6.71 -5.43 -9.75
N LEU A 136 -5.73 -4.69 -10.28
CA LEU A 136 -5.28 -4.79 -11.67
C LEU A 136 -4.70 -6.17 -12.02
N GLY A 137 -4.09 -6.86 -11.04
CA GLY A 137 -3.60 -8.23 -11.20
C GLY A 137 -4.70 -9.30 -11.26
N GLY A 138 -5.94 -8.94 -10.95
CA GLY A 138 -7.09 -9.83 -10.94
C GLY A 138 -7.75 -10.01 -12.31
N ASN A 139 -8.86 -10.76 -12.33
CA ASN A 139 -9.63 -11.05 -13.55
C ASN A 139 -11.03 -10.40 -13.54
N SER A 140 -11.17 -9.27 -12.86
CA SER A 140 -12.38 -8.45 -12.82
C SER A 140 -12.05 -7.06 -13.37
N VAL A 141 -12.99 -6.43 -14.06
CA VAL A 141 -12.78 -5.09 -14.64
C VAL A 141 -12.76 -4.07 -13.50
N VAL A 142 -11.69 -3.30 -13.41
CA VAL A 142 -11.56 -2.24 -12.42
C VAL A 142 -12.20 -0.95 -12.96
N LEU A 143 -13.06 -0.33 -12.17
CA LEU A 143 -13.51 1.04 -12.34
C LEU A 143 -12.64 1.90 -11.43
N LYS A 144 -11.91 2.86 -11.98
CA LYS A 144 -11.05 3.75 -11.19
C LYS A 144 -11.61 5.16 -11.21
N GLN A 145 -11.74 5.77 -10.04
CA GLN A 145 -12.07 7.17 -9.91
C GLN A 145 -11.01 8.05 -10.59
N ASP A 146 -11.48 9.03 -11.35
CA ASP A 146 -10.69 10.15 -11.83
C ASP A 146 -10.49 11.14 -10.68
N SER A 147 -9.25 11.27 -10.23
CA SER A 147 -8.86 12.04 -9.05
C SER A 147 -7.46 12.61 -9.25
N ASN A 148 -7.10 13.58 -8.41
CA ASN A 148 -5.77 14.21 -8.43
C ASN A 148 -4.68 13.36 -7.76
N PHE A 149 -5.04 12.21 -7.16
CA PHE A 149 -4.07 11.33 -6.50
C PHE A 149 -3.39 10.41 -7.52
N TYR A 150 -2.09 10.22 -7.34
CA TYR A 150 -1.29 9.36 -8.19
C TYR A 150 -0.34 8.49 -7.37
N GLU A 151 0.00 7.34 -7.94
CA GLU A 151 1.11 6.51 -7.50
C GLU A 151 2.13 6.37 -8.63
N HIS A 152 3.36 5.98 -8.30
CA HIS A 152 4.47 5.88 -9.25
C HIS A 152 4.17 5.06 -10.51
N PHE A 153 3.25 4.09 -10.44
CA PHE A 153 2.90 3.22 -11.56
C PHE A 153 1.71 3.70 -12.40
N TYR A 154 1.04 4.79 -12.02
CA TYR A 154 -0.15 5.27 -12.74
C TYR A 154 0.20 5.72 -14.17
N THR A 155 1.46 6.10 -14.42
CA THR A 155 1.98 6.46 -15.75
C THR A 155 1.92 5.31 -16.77
N PHE A 156 1.84 4.06 -16.31
CA PHE A 156 1.65 2.88 -17.16
C PHE A 156 0.18 2.53 -17.40
N LEU A 157 -0.76 3.26 -16.78
CA LEU A 157 -2.18 3.00 -16.87
C LEU A 157 -2.84 3.90 -17.90
N GLU A 158 -3.69 3.31 -18.74
CA GLU A 158 -4.43 4.01 -19.77
C GLU A 158 -5.93 3.78 -19.55
N PRO A 159 -6.74 4.86 -19.52
CA PRO A 159 -8.19 4.74 -19.37
C PRO A 159 -8.80 4.00 -20.55
N ASN A 160 -9.80 3.16 -20.27
CA ASN A 160 -10.49 2.26 -21.21
C ASN A 160 -9.65 1.11 -21.80
N LEU A 161 -8.33 1.11 -21.59
CA LEU A 161 -7.46 -0.01 -21.92
C LEU A 161 -7.19 -0.89 -20.69
N HIS A 162 -6.78 -0.28 -19.56
CA HIS A 162 -6.43 -1.00 -18.34
C HIS A 162 -7.54 -0.98 -17.27
N TYR A 163 -8.41 0.02 -17.31
CA TYR A 163 -9.52 0.21 -16.37
C TYR A 163 -10.61 1.07 -16.99
N ILE A 164 -11.79 1.13 -16.39
CA ILE A 164 -12.85 2.06 -16.81
C ILE A 164 -12.81 3.31 -15.91
N PRO A 165 -12.53 4.51 -16.46
CA PRO A 165 -12.54 5.74 -15.67
C PRO A 165 -13.97 6.16 -15.33
N PHE A 166 -14.15 6.78 -14.17
CA PHE A 166 -15.39 7.46 -13.80
C PHE A 166 -15.10 8.68 -12.92
N ASN A 167 -16.04 9.61 -12.84
CA ASN A 167 -16.06 10.70 -11.88
C ASN A 167 -17.40 10.72 -11.13
N GLU A 168 -17.57 11.66 -10.22
CA GLU A 168 -18.77 11.68 -9.37
C GLU A 168 -20.08 11.90 -10.14
N ASN A 169 -20.01 12.58 -11.29
CA ASN A 169 -21.17 12.97 -12.08
C ASN A 169 -21.66 11.85 -13.00
N ASN A 170 -20.76 10.97 -13.44
CA ASN A 170 -21.09 9.87 -14.36
C ASN A 170 -21.04 8.48 -13.72
N PHE A 171 -20.88 8.38 -12.39
CA PHE A 171 -20.69 7.10 -11.72
C PHE A 171 -21.81 6.09 -12.00
N ILE A 172 -23.08 6.50 -11.87
CA ILE A 172 -24.24 5.63 -12.14
C ILE A 172 -24.33 5.27 -13.62
N GLU A 173 -24.13 6.23 -14.52
CA GLU A 173 -24.06 5.97 -15.96
C GLU A 173 -22.97 4.92 -16.27
N LYS A 174 -21.82 4.98 -15.60
CA LYS A 174 -20.76 3.97 -15.76
C LYS A 174 -21.12 2.61 -15.20
N LEU A 175 -21.85 2.53 -14.09
CA LEU A 175 -22.37 1.26 -13.59
C LEU A 175 -23.37 0.59 -14.56
N GLU A 176 -24.16 1.37 -15.30
CA GLU A 176 -25.03 0.83 -16.34
C GLU A 176 -24.26 0.45 -17.60
N PHE A 177 -23.34 1.31 -18.04
CA PHE A 177 -22.49 1.06 -19.21
C PHE A 177 -21.72 -0.25 -19.10
N ILE A 178 -21.08 -0.53 -17.95
CA ILE A 178 -20.25 -1.72 -17.79
C ILE A 178 -21.04 -3.02 -17.93
N LYS A 179 -22.36 -3.04 -17.67
CA LYS A 179 -23.20 -4.23 -17.87
C LYS A 179 -23.30 -4.63 -19.33
N THR A 180 -23.07 -3.70 -20.25
CA THR A 180 -23.09 -3.92 -21.71
C THR A 180 -21.69 -4.08 -22.31
N LEU A 181 -20.65 -4.08 -21.48
CA LEU A 181 -19.26 -4.11 -21.90
C LEU A 181 -18.90 -5.44 -22.59
N LYS A 182 -18.57 -5.37 -23.89
CA LYS A 182 -18.21 -6.55 -24.69
C LYS A 182 -16.73 -6.92 -24.61
N ASN A 183 -15.87 -5.95 -24.31
CA ASN A 183 -14.40 -6.08 -24.33
C ASN A 183 -13.79 -6.28 -22.94
N ALA A 184 -14.56 -6.74 -21.95
CA ALA A 184 -14.09 -6.94 -20.58
C ALA A 184 -12.86 -7.87 -20.47
N SER A 185 -12.81 -8.93 -21.28
CA SER A 185 -11.67 -9.85 -21.34
C SER A 185 -10.39 -9.16 -21.81
N SER A 186 -10.48 -8.26 -22.79
CA SER A 186 -9.33 -7.51 -23.29
C SER A 186 -8.82 -6.52 -22.24
N ILE A 187 -9.72 -5.79 -21.57
CA ILE A 187 -9.36 -4.83 -20.52
C ILE A 187 -8.65 -5.53 -19.36
N THR A 188 -9.22 -6.63 -18.88
CA THR A 188 -8.61 -7.41 -17.77
C THR A 188 -7.29 -8.04 -18.17
N ALA A 189 -7.14 -8.51 -19.41
CA ALA A 189 -5.87 -9.03 -19.90
C ALA A 189 -4.79 -7.95 -19.95
N ALA A 190 -5.11 -6.76 -20.48
CA ALA A 190 -4.17 -5.64 -20.55
C ALA A 190 -3.75 -5.15 -19.15
N ALA A 191 -4.71 -4.99 -18.23
CA ALA A 191 -4.43 -4.63 -16.83
C ALA A 191 -3.47 -5.61 -16.14
N ARG A 192 -3.70 -6.92 -16.34
CA ARG A 192 -2.86 -7.99 -15.79
C ARG A 192 -1.46 -7.99 -16.35
N ILE A 193 -1.29 -7.61 -17.63
CA ILE A 193 0.03 -7.45 -18.23
C ILE A 193 0.77 -6.34 -17.49
N ILE A 194 0.19 -5.15 -17.32
CA ILE A 194 0.83 -4.07 -16.55
C ILE A 194 1.18 -4.51 -15.13
N ALA A 195 0.27 -5.19 -14.44
CA ALA A 195 0.52 -5.70 -13.10
C ALA A 195 1.69 -6.72 -13.05
N ARG A 196 1.83 -7.56 -14.07
CA ARG A 196 2.91 -8.55 -14.17
C ARG A 196 4.25 -7.94 -14.58
N GLU A 197 4.25 -6.96 -15.48
CA GLU A 197 5.48 -6.38 -16.01
C GLU A 197 6.05 -5.27 -15.11
N HIS A 198 5.20 -4.56 -14.35
CA HIS A 198 5.61 -3.36 -13.61
C HIS A 198 5.32 -3.39 -12.10
N LEU A 199 4.41 -4.24 -11.62
CA LEU A 199 3.96 -4.23 -10.23
C LEU A 199 4.42 -5.44 -9.42
N GLN A 200 5.34 -6.25 -9.95
CA GLN A 200 5.93 -7.34 -9.18
C GLN A 200 6.92 -6.81 -8.15
N PRO A 201 7.17 -7.55 -7.05
CA PRO A 201 8.12 -7.14 -6.03
C PRO A 201 9.46 -6.67 -6.60
N LEU A 202 10.04 -7.42 -7.54
CA LEU A 202 11.30 -7.06 -8.19
C LEU A 202 11.25 -5.70 -8.88
N ASN A 203 10.16 -5.38 -9.59
CA ASN A 203 10.02 -4.08 -10.25
C ASN A 203 9.96 -2.94 -9.24
N ILE A 204 9.31 -3.14 -8.09
CA ILE A 204 9.29 -2.14 -6.99
C ILE A 204 10.71 -1.94 -6.44
N TYR A 205 11.47 -3.02 -6.21
CA TYR A 205 12.88 -2.91 -5.81
C TYR A 205 13.72 -2.16 -6.85
N CYS A 206 13.57 -2.47 -8.14
CA CYS A 206 14.27 -1.79 -9.22
C CYS A 206 13.89 -0.31 -9.29
N TYR A 207 12.61 0.04 -9.12
CA TYR A 207 12.15 1.42 -9.07
C TYR A 207 12.86 2.20 -7.96
N TYR A 208 12.94 1.64 -6.75
CA TYR A 208 13.67 2.27 -5.65
C TYR A 208 15.17 2.37 -5.94
N ALA A 209 15.80 1.33 -6.49
CA ALA A 209 17.21 1.38 -6.84
C ALA A 209 17.52 2.49 -7.86
N MET A 210 16.70 2.59 -8.92
CA MET A 210 16.82 3.66 -9.92
C MET A 210 16.56 5.03 -9.31
N PHE A 211 15.54 5.16 -8.46
CA PHE A 211 15.27 6.40 -7.74
C PHE A 211 16.49 6.86 -6.93
N LEU A 212 17.11 5.99 -6.14
CA LEU A 212 18.28 6.35 -5.32
C LEU A 212 19.46 6.76 -6.20
N GLN A 213 19.67 6.09 -7.33
CA GLN A 213 20.71 6.43 -8.31
C GLN A 213 20.47 7.80 -8.96
N GLU A 214 19.27 8.05 -9.47
CA GLU A 214 18.94 9.33 -10.10
C GLU A 214 18.93 10.48 -9.09
N TYR A 215 18.41 10.25 -7.89
CA TYR A 215 18.41 11.24 -6.81
C TYR A 215 19.83 11.62 -6.38
N SER A 216 20.76 10.65 -6.32
CA SER A 216 22.15 10.93 -5.95
C SER A 216 22.86 11.93 -6.86
N LYS A 217 22.44 12.03 -8.13
CA LYS A 217 22.99 13.02 -9.08
C LYS A 217 22.60 14.46 -8.72
N LEU A 218 21.53 14.62 -7.93
CA LEU A 218 21.03 15.90 -7.44
C LEU A 218 21.50 16.20 -6.01
N TYR A 219 22.07 15.20 -5.33
CA TYR A 219 22.50 15.33 -3.94
C TYR A 219 23.85 16.04 -3.85
N GLU A 220 23.86 17.18 -3.16
CA GLU A 220 25.08 17.85 -2.75
C GLU A 220 25.32 17.53 -1.28
N PRO A 221 26.41 16.81 -0.92
CA PRO A 221 26.69 16.51 0.47
C PRO A 221 26.91 17.83 1.22
N PRO A 222 26.38 17.94 2.45
CA PRO A 222 26.63 19.12 3.27
C PRO A 222 28.14 19.30 3.47
N THR A 223 28.70 20.40 2.97
CA THR A 223 30.08 20.77 3.29
C THR A 223 30.15 21.19 4.76
N PHE A 224 31.16 20.67 5.47
CA PHE A 224 31.42 20.95 6.89
C PHE A 224 31.41 22.45 7.24
N GLU A 225 31.71 23.34 6.27
CA GLU A 225 31.73 24.79 6.44
C GLU A 225 30.35 25.42 6.72
N LYS A 226 29.24 24.82 6.26
CA LYS A 226 27.90 25.40 6.44
C LYS A 226 27.31 25.19 7.85
N PHE A 227 27.87 24.27 8.64
CA PHE A 227 27.32 23.91 9.96
C PHE A 227 27.91 24.72 11.14
N PHE A 228 29.06 25.37 10.98
CA PHE A 228 29.73 26.09 12.07
C PHE A 228 29.21 27.51 12.35
N ASN A 229 28.30 28.05 11.53
CA ASN A 229 27.64 29.33 11.82
C ASN A 229 26.36 29.20 12.65
N ILE A 230 26.00 27.99 13.08
CA ILE A 230 24.94 27.77 14.07
C ILE A 230 25.62 27.65 15.43
N SER A 231 25.55 28.71 16.24
CA SER A 231 25.92 28.66 17.65
C SER A 231 24.98 27.70 18.37
N VAL A 232 25.38 26.44 18.48
CA VAL A 232 24.71 25.47 19.36
C VAL A 232 24.84 26.00 20.78
N PRO A 233 23.74 26.29 21.50
CA PRO A 233 23.81 26.70 22.89
C PRO A 233 24.46 25.57 23.69
N SER A 234 25.63 25.82 24.27
CA SER A 234 26.27 24.87 25.17
C SER A 234 25.36 24.69 26.39
N LEU A 235 24.76 23.50 26.53
CA LEU A 235 24.13 23.11 27.79
C LEU A 235 25.22 23.08 28.87
N PRO A 236 25.05 23.78 30.02
CA PRO A 236 26.02 23.72 31.10
C PRO A 236 26.10 22.28 31.63
N LEU A 237 27.28 21.69 31.50
CA LEU A 237 27.65 20.35 31.96
C LEU A 237 27.48 20.14 33.48
N SER A 238 27.09 21.18 34.23
CA SER A 238 26.94 21.13 35.68
C SER A 238 25.74 20.30 36.18
N ASN A 239 24.82 19.89 35.29
CA ASN A 239 23.59 19.17 35.68
C ASN A 239 23.52 17.70 35.22
N ILE A 240 24.57 17.17 34.59
CA ILE A 240 24.61 15.75 34.22
C ILE A 240 25.15 14.95 35.40
N LYS A 241 24.23 14.35 36.19
CA LYS A 241 24.61 13.31 37.15
C LYS A 241 25.29 12.17 36.38
N PRO A 242 26.44 11.64 36.86
CA PRO A 242 27.09 10.50 36.21
C PRO A 242 26.10 9.34 36.16
N MET A 243 25.72 8.95 34.95
CA MET A 243 24.93 7.76 34.71
C MET A 243 25.75 6.58 35.25
N HIS A 244 25.15 5.76 36.12
CA HIS A 244 25.76 4.55 36.64
C HIS A 244 26.45 3.79 35.51
N THR A 245 27.69 3.40 35.73
CA THR A 245 28.52 2.59 34.84
C THR A 245 27.83 1.26 34.53
N GLN A 246 26.93 1.27 33.54
CA GLN A 246 26.44 0.05 32.91
C GLN A 246 27.63 -0.57 32.20
N LYS A 247 28.11 -1.70 32.75
CA LYS A 247 29.05 -2.59 32.07
C LYS A 247 28.47 -2.94 30.71
N PHE A 248 29.07 -2.45 29.64
CA PHE A 248 28.79 -2.92 28.29
C PHE A 248 29.13 -4.42 28.20
N CYS A 249 28.17 -5.25 27.79
CA CYS A 249 28.45 -6.64 27.45
C CYS A 249 29.37 -6.69 26.22
N ASN A 250 30.53 -7.33 26.36
CA ASN A 250 31.48 -7.54 25.28
C ASN A 250 31.28 -8.95 24.71
N CYS A 251 30.84 -9.07 23.46
CA CYS A 251 30.52 -10.35 22.80
C CYS A 251 31.75 -11.14 22.30
N ASN A 252 32.97 -10.76 22.68
CA ASN A 252 34.20 -11.35 22.14
C ASN A 252 34.85 -12.44 23.00
N GLU A 253 34.21 -12.91 24.08
CA GLU A 253 34.74 -14.02 24.88
C GLU A 253 33.76 -15.20 24.92
N SER A 254 33.77 -16.00 23.86
CA SER A 254 33.30 -17.40 23.91
C SER A 254 34.39 -18.33 23.41
N LYS A 255 35.46 -18.47 24.20
CA LYS A 255 36.28 -19.69 24.15
C LYS A 255 35.64 -20.71 25.08
N HIS A 256 34.78 -21.57 24.53
CA HIS A 256 34.41 -22.80 25.19
C HIS A 256 35.67 -23.65 25.39
N SER A 257 36.21 -23.70 26.61
CA SER A 257 37.10 -24.79 27.02
C SER A 257 36.24 -25.91 27.60
N THR A 258 36.16 -27.00 26.88
CA THR A 258 35.84 -28.32 27.39
C THR A 258 36.82 -28.69 28.51
N LYS A 259 36.29 -29.07 29.68
CA LYS A 259 37.02 -29.94 30.63
C LYS A 259 36.07 -30.98 31.22
N THR A 260 36.32 -32.20 30.77
CA THR A 260 36.10 -33.49 31.42
C THR A 260 36.85 -33.59 32.75
N THR A 261 36.24 -34.29 33.73
CA THR A 261 36.76 -35.31 34.71
C THR A 261 35.71 -35.45 35.84
N THR A 262 35.07 -36.60 36.11
CA THR A 262 35.52 -37.77 36.94
C THR A 262 36.13 -37.32 38.29
N ASP A 263 35.81 -37.81 39.48
CA ASP A 263 35.08 -38.98 40.01
C ASP A 263 34.86 -38.77 41.54
N GLU A 264 33.99 -39.59 42.15
CA GLU A 264 33.96 -40.10 43.56
C GLU A 264 33.75 -39.09 44.73
N LEU A 265 32.79 -39.25 45.66
CA LEU A 265 32.32 -40.40 46.45
C LEU A 265 30.83 -40.23 46.82
#